data_AF-A0AAD7A9P3-F1
#
_entry.id   AF-A0AAD7A9P3-F1
#
_cell.length_a   1.000
_cell.length_b   1.000
_cell.length_c   1.000
_cell.angle_alpha   90.00
_cell.angle_beta   90.00
_cell.angle_gamma   90.00
#
_symmetry.space_group_name_H-M   'P 1'
#
loop_
_entity.id
_entity.type
_entity.pdbx_description
1 polymer ?
#
loop_
_entity_poly.entity_id
_entity_poly.type
_entity_poly.pdbx_seq_one_letter_code
_entity_poly.pdbx_strand_id
1 'polypeptide(L)'
;MSYFRTCSVILECCAGFDYDHFQLARIKWRNEFQLNPGLCERYQGNLRQWFADLMRPAKAEPLAACWQVFDGQKFCDGNAVQHEVVLNLPITLIIEMGDISPGNNWEITKTLSPYPNNSTATAHGVKYSVVGHIYLSPGGHHFIARYFSAPGAKPEIFDHDGGKREGHVIL
;
A
#
# COMPACT_ATOMS: atom_id res chain seq x y z
N MET A 1 8.70 -0.33 -15.82
CA MET A 1 8.01 0.51 -14.82
C MET A 1 6.55 0.14 -14.80
N SER A 2 5.99 -0.24 -13.65
CA SER A 2 4.53 -0.39 -13.51
C SER A 2 3.96 0.92 -13.00
N TYR A 3 3.10 1.57 -13.78
CA TYR A 3 2.53 2.87 -13.41
C TYR A 3 1.62 2.77 -12.18
N PHE A 4 0.91 1.65 -12.02
CA PHE A 4 -0.15 1.50 -11.03
C PHE A 4 -0.01 0.24 -10.15
N ARG A 5 1.05 -0.56 -10.26
CA ARG A 5 1.18 -1.79 -9.46
C ARG A 5 2.29 -1.74 -8.43
N THR A 6 1.90 -2.07 -7.21
CA THR A 6 2.82 -2.52 -6.15
C THR A 6 3.20 -3.97 -6.41
N CYS A 7 4.49 -4.28 -6.29
CA CYS A 7 5.02 -5.64 -6.29
C CYS A 7 5.47 -6.00 -4.88
N SER A 8 4.96 -7.10 -4.35
CA SER A 8 5.47 -7.74 -3.15
C SER A 8 5.79 -9.20 -3.42
N VAL A 9 6.64 -9.78 -2.58
CA VAL A 9 7.01 -11.18 -2.65
C VAL A 9 6.79 -11.87 -1.32
N ILE A 10 6.40 -13.14 -1.40
CA ILE A 10 6.40 -14.05 -0.26
C ILE A 10 7.73 -14.77 -0.26
N LEU A 11 8.52 -14.46 0.76
CA LEU A 11 9.77 -15.14 1.06
C LEU A 11 9.49 -16.15 2.17
N GLU A 12 9.74 -17.41 1.89
CA GLU A 12 9.73 -18.46 2.91
C GLU A 12 11.16 -18.64 3.43
N CYS A 13 11.30 -18.71 4.75
CA CYS A 13 12.55 -18.87 5.47
C CYS A 13 12.42 -20.07 6.41
N CYS A 14 13.42 -20.93 6.49
CA CYS A 14 13.44 -22.04 7.44
C CYS A 14 14.83 -22.15 8.05
N ALA A 15 14.90 -22.19 9.38
CA ALA A 15 16.14 -22.50 10.09
C ALA A 15 16.39 -24.01 9.97
N GLY A 16 17.12 -24.40 8.92
CA GLY A 16 17.53 -25.78 8.70
C GLY A 16 18.62 -26.22 9.69
N PHE A 17 18.95 -27.50 9.66
CA PHE A 17 19.95 -28.07 10.58
C PHE A 17 21.38 -27.60 10.24
N ASP A 18 21.73 -27.65 8.94
CA ASP A 18 23.08 -27.29 8.46
C ASP A 18 23.15 -25.88 7.86
N TYR A 19 22.05 -25.41 7.26
CA TYR A 19 21.95 -24.09 6.65
C TYR A 19 20.50 -23.60 6.63
N ASP A 20 20.35 -22.28 6.55
CA ASP A 20 19.04 -21.66 6.38
C ASP A 20 18.52 -21.89 4.96
N HIS A 21 17.25 -22.28 4.86
CA HIS A 21 16.56 -22.42 3.58
C HIS A 21 15.78 -21.15 3.28
N PHE A 22 15.90 -20.67 2.04
CA PHE A 22 15.12 -19.55 1.53
C PHE A 22 14.46 -19.93 0.22
N GLN A 23 13.19 -19.56 0.06
CA GLN A 23 12.49 -19.71 -1.21
C GLN A 23 11.64 -18.48 -1.51
N LEU A 24 11.74 -18.01 -2.75
CA LEU A 24 10.75 -17.10 -3.30
C LEU A 24 9.50 -17.89 -3.66
N ALA A 25 8.54 -17.99 -2.74
CA ALA A 25 7.36 -18.83 -2.93
C ALA A 25 6.37 -18.22 -3.91
N ARG A 26 6.15 -16.89 -3.83
CA ARG A 26 5.15 -16.22 -4.66
C ARG A 26 5.45 -14.75 -4.89
N ILE A 27 5.08 -14.26 -6.07
CA ILE A 27 4.99 -12.82 -6.36
C ILE A 27 3.53 -12.38 -6.28
N LYS A 28 3.26 -11.28 -5.58
CA LYS A 28 1.96 -10.64 -5.47
C LYS A 28 1.99 -9.27 -6.14
N TRP A 29 0.96 -9.02 -6.93
CA TRP A 29 0.74 -7.73 -7.59
C TRP A 29 -0.53 -7.10 -7.05
N ARG A 30 -0.47 -5.83 -6.68
CA ARG A 30 -1.65 -5.07 -6.20
C ARG A 30 -1.76 -3.77 -6.99
N ASN A 31 -2.94 -3.49 -7.53
CA ASN A 31 -3.21 -2.22 -8.24
C ASN A 31 -3.55 -1.09 -7.25
N GLU A 32 -4.20 -1.43 -6.14
CA GLU A 32 -4.69 -0.47 -5.15
C GLU A 32 -4.61 -1.05 -3.73
N PHE A 33 -4.69 -0.16 -2.75
CA PHE A 33 -4.79 -0.53 -1.34
C PHE A 33 -6.16 -0.14 -0.80
N GLN A 34 -6.89 -1.13 -0.29
CA GLN A 34 -8.18 -0.92 0.36
C GLN A 34 -8.00 -0.82 1.88
N LEU A 35 -8.33 0.35 2.43
CA LEU A 35 -8.26 0.63 3.86
C LEU A 35 -9.61 0.39 4.51
N ASN A 36 -9.77 -0.80 5.10
CA ASN A 36 -10.99 -1.14 5.82
C ASN A 36 -11.06 -0.47 7.22
N PRO A 37 -12.24 -0.45 7.86
CA PRO A 37 -12.40 0.17 9.19
C PRO A 37 -11.47 -0.41 10.27
N GLY A 38 -11.13 -1.70 10.21
CA GLY A 38 -10.21 -2.32 11.17
C GLY A 38 -8.77 -1.80 11.05
N LEU A 39 -8.34 -1.42 9.85
CA LEU A 39 -7.07 -0.71 9.67
C LEU A 39 -7.14 0.71 10.23
N CYS A 40 -8.27 1.41 10.04
CA CYS A 40 -8.44 2.75 10.58
C CYS A 40 -8.36 2.74 12.11
N GLU A 41 -9.00 1.78 12.77
CA GLU A 41 -8.92 1.59 14.22
C GLU A 41 -7.48 1.29 14.66
N ARG A 42 -6.82 0.32 14.02
CA ARG A 42 -5.43 -0.07 14.33
C ARG A 42 -4.45 1.10 14.25
N TYR A 43 -4.60 1.95 13.23
CA TYR A 43 -3.70 3.08 12.99
C TYR A 43 -4.24 4.41 13.53
N GLN A 44 -5.40 4.39 14.21
CA GLN A 44 -6.10 5.60 14.70
C GLN A 44 -6.27 6.66 13.59
N GLY A 45 -6.57 6.23 12.36
CA GLY A 45 -6.68 7.10 11.20
C GLY A 45 -5.36 7.65 10.64
N ASN A 46 -4.20 7.26 11.20
CA ASN A 46 -2.91 7.78 10.74
C ASN A 46 -2.42 7.07 9.47
N LEU A 47 -2.68 7.69 8.32
CA LEU A 47 -2.29 7.15 7.01
C LEU A 47 -0.77 7.03 6.84
N ARG A 48 0.01 7.94 7.47
CA ARG A 48 1.47 7.91 7.40
C ARG A 48 2.04 6.69 8.12
N GLN A 49 1.49 6.39 9.29
CA GLN A 49 1.90 5.22 10.07
C GLN A 49 1.54 3.93 9.34
N TRP A 50 0.35 3.86 8.76
CA TRP A 50 -0.04 2.73 7.90
C TRP A 50 0.94 2.52 6.74
N PHE A 51 1.30 3.60 6.04
CA PHE A 51 2.19 3.50 4.88
C PHE A 51 3.64 3.17 5.25
N ALA A 52 4.12 3.67 6.38
CA ALA A 52 5.42 3.29 6.92
C ALA A 52 5.44 1.80 7.31
N ASP A 53 4.38 1.30 7.93
CA ASP A 53 4.27 -0.12 8.32
C ASP A 53 4.11 -1.04 7.11
N LEU A 54 3.48 -0.60 6.02
CA LEU A 54 3.42 -1.36 4.76
C LEU A 54 4.81 -1.69 4.21
N MET A 55 5.79 -0.81 4.41
CA MET A 55 7.17 -1.01 3.96
C MET A 55 8.03 -1.80 4.93
N ARG A 56 7.53 -2.06 6.15
CA ARG A 56 8.22 -2.93 7.10
C ARG A 56 7.98 -4.39 6.70
N PRO A 57 8.97 -5.28 6.87
CA PRO A 57 8.74 -6.71 6.71
C PRO A 57 7.54 -7.13 7.55
N ALA A 58 6.57 -7.80 6.93
CA ALA A 58 5.42 -8.31 7.67
C ALA A 58 5.89 -9.25 8.80
N LYS A 59 5.10 -9.33 9.86
CA LYS A 59 5.33 -10.30 10.93
C LYS A 59 5.42 -11.70 10.30
N ALA A 60 6.43 -12.46 10.70
CA ALA A 60 6.63 -13.83 10.26
C ALA A 60 5.36 -14.65 10.53
N GLU A 61 4.83 -15.30 9.51
CA GLU A 61 3.74 -16.26 9.65
C GLU A 61 4.33 -17.67 9.66
N PRO A 62 4.05 -18.50 10.67
CA PRO A 62 4.59 -19.85 10.72
C PRO A 62 3.99 -20.71 9.60
N LEU A 63 4.85 -21.52 8.98
CA LEU A 63 4.47 -22.57 8.05
C LEU A 63 4.38 -23.91 8.80
N ALA A 64 3.57 -24.83 8.29
CA ALA A 64 3.38 -26.14 8.92
C ALA A 64 4.64 -27.01 8.93
N ALA A 65 5.52 -26.85 7.94
CA ALA A 65 6.81 -27.52 7.82
C ALA A 65 7.70 -26.81 6.78
N CYS A 66 8.98 -27.17 6.75
CA CYS A 66 9.86 -26.79 5.65
C CYS A 66 9.34 -27.39 4.32
N TRP A 67 9.46 -26.62 3.23
CA TRP A 67 9.08 -27.02 1.88
C TRP A 67 10.15 -27.88 1.17
N GLN A 68 11.35 -28.01 1.76
CA GLN A 68 12.40 -28.86 1.22
C GLN A 68 12.00 -30.34 1.35
N VAL A 69 11.77 -30.97 0.20
CA VAL A 69 11.47 -32.39 0.08
C VAL A 69 12.52 -33.07 -0.78
N PHE A 70 12.94 -34.26 -0.36
CA PHE A 70 13.85 -35.12 -1.11
C PHE A 70 13.21 -36.51 -1.21
N ASP A 71 13.07 -37.03 -2.43
CA ASP A 71 12.40 -38.31 -2.72
C ASP A 71 11.00 -38.45 -2.06
N GLY A 72 10.25 -37.35 -2.01
CA GLY A 72 8.90 -37.32 -1.43
C GLY A 72 8.85 -37.36 0.11
N GLN A 73 10.00 -37.39 0.78
CA GLN A 73 10.11 -37.25 2.23
C GLN A 73 10.50 -35.83 2.62
N LYS A 74 10.02 -35.39 3.78
CA LYS A 74 10.47 -34.13 4.38
C LYS A 74 11.97 -34.24 4.67
N PHE A 75 12.75 -33.36 4.07
CA PHE A 75 14.21 -33.35 4.24
C PHE A 75 14.62 -32.49 5.46
N CYS A 76 13.71 -31.67 5.98
CA CYS A 76 14.00 -30.72 7.05
C CYS A 76 12.81 -30.57 8.01
N ASP A 77 13.10 -30.74 9.30
CA ASP A 77 12.15 -30.51 10.41
C ASP A 77 12.32 -29.13 11.05
N GLY A 78 13.01 -28.21 10.37
CA GLY A 78 13.23 -26.84 10.81
C GLY A 78 11.94 -26.04 10.89
N ASN A 79 11.93 -25.03 11.76
CA ASN A 79 10.82 -24.09 11.87
C ASN A 79 10.80 -23.19 10.65
N ALA A 80 9.79 -23.37 9.81
CA ALA A 80 9.57 -22.58 8.61
C ALA A 80 8.60 -21.43 8.89
N VAL A 81 8.89 -20.27 8.30
CA VAL A 81 8.08 -19.06 8.36
C VAL A 81 8.00 -18.43 6.98
N GLN A 82 6.98 -17.62 6.75
CA GLN A 82 6.89 -16.79 5.56
C GLN A 82 6.78 -15.31 5.93
N HIS A 83 7.32 -14.46 5.05
CA HIS A 83 7.28 -13.01 5.14
C HIS A 83 6.77 -12.44 3.83
N GLU A 84 5.89 -11.44 3.91
CA GLU A 84 5.61 -10.58 2.77
C GLU A 84 6.54 -9.36 2.79
N VAL A 85 7.23 -9.13 1.67
CA VAL A 85 8.17 -8.03 1.48
C VAL A 85 7.75 -7.23 0.25
N VAL A 86 7.57 -5.91 0.40
CA VAL A 86 7.28 -5.01 -0.72
C VAL A 86 8.59 -4.68 -1.44
N LEU A 87 8.66 -5.04 -2.73
CA LEU A 87 9.84 -4.81 -3.57
C LEU A 87 9.74 -3.50 -4.35
N ASN A 88 8.54 -3.11 -4.78
CA ASN A 88 8.34 -1.92 -5.58
C ASN A 88 6.99 -1.26 -5.29
N LEU A 89 7.01 0.07 -5.26
CA LEU A 89 5.82 0.90 -5.19
C LEU A 89 5.49 1.49 -6.58
N PRO A 90 4.21 1.77 -6.88
CA PRO A 90 3.80 2.28 -8.18
C PRO A 90 4.13 3.77 -8.34
N ILE A 91 4.20 4.28 -9.56
CA ILE A 91 4.36 5.73 -9.79
C ILE A 91 3.12 6.48 -9.28
N THR A 92 1.95 5.92 -9.53
CA THR A 92 0.66 6.39 -9.02
C THR A 92 0.16 5.43 -7.96
N LEU A 93 0.10 5.90 -6.70
CA LEU A 93 -0.44 5.14 -5.59
C LEU A 93 -1.96 5.42 -5.47
N ILE A 94 -2.76 4.36 -5.56
CA ILE A 94 -4.21 4.41 -5.36
C ILE A 94 -4.53 3.81 -4.00
N ILE A 95 -5.21 4.60 -3.17
CA ILE A 95 -5.66 4.21 -1.83
C ILE A 95 -7.17 4.39 -1.82
N GLU A 96 -7.90 3.29 -1.72
CA GLU A 96 -9.33 3.27 -1.53
C GLU A 96 -9.61 3.27 -0.03
N MET A 97 -10.28 4.32 0.44
CA MET A 97 -10.81 4.34 1.80
C MET A 97 -12.08 3.51 1.78
N GLY A 98 -12.13 2.41 2.55
CA GLY A 98 -13.29 1.53 2.63
C GLY A 98 -14.52 2.22 3.20
N ASP A 99 -15.57 1.44 3.51
CA ASP A 99 -16.90 1.95 3.86
C ASP A 99 -16.89 3.23 4.70
N ILE A 100 -17.71 4.21 4.28
CA ILE A 100 -17.91 5.50 4.96
C ILE A 100 -18.80 5.28 6.18
N SER A 101 -18.31 4.49 7.13
CA SER A 101 -18.96 4.26 8.41
C SER A 101 -18.46 5.28 9.44
N PRO A 102 -19.32 5.69 10.40
CA PRO A 102 -18.89 6.52 11.51
C PRO A 102 -17.68 5.88 12.23
N GLY A 103 -16.55 6.60 12.28
CA GLY A 103 -15.31 6.13 12.91
C GLY A 103 -14.18 5.76 11.93
N ASN A 104 -14.46 5.63 10.62
CA ASN A 104 -13.45 5.39 9.59
C ASN A 104 -12.84 6.72 9.08
N ASN A 105 -12.21 7.49 9.98
CA ASN A 105 -11.67 8.82 9.69
C ASN A 105 -10.15 8.77 9.50
N TRP A 106 -9.70 8.76 8.24
CA TRP A 106 -8.27 8.84 7.90
C TRP A 106 -7.78 10.28 7.81
N GLU A 107 -6.62 10.56 8.41
CA GLU A 107 -5.89 11.82 8.23
C GLU A 107 -5.16 11.80 6.88
N ILE A 108 -5.80 12.39 5.86
CA ILE A 108 -5.20 12.51 4.53
C ILE A 108 -4.28 13.71 4.48
N THR A 109 -2.97 13.47 4.43
CA THR A 109 -1.97 14.54 4.33
C THR A 109 -1.57 14.80 2.88
N LYS A 110 -1.20 16.04 2.55
CA LYS A 110 -0.80 16.46 1.17
C LYS A 110 0.31 15.62 0.56
N THR A 111 1.18 15.05 1.38
CA THR A 111 2.30 14.22 0.94
C THR A 111 2.46 13.00 1.82
N LEU A 112 2.78 11.86 1.21
CA LEU A 112 2.93 10.59 1.88
C LEU A 112 4.31 10.00 1.57
N SER A 113 5.05 9.58 2.59
CA SER A 113 6.36 8.95 2.47
C SER A 113 6.43 7.76 3.41
N PRO A 114 7.03 6.63 3.01
CA PRO A 114 7.17 5.48 3.90
C PRO A 114 8.27 5.68 4.95
N TYR A 115 9.13 6.69 4.79
CA TYR A 115 10.25 6.99 5.68
C TYR A 115 10.19 8.44 6.17
N PRO A 116 9.33 8.76 7.15
CA PRO A 116 9.06 10.14 7.56
C PRO A 116 10.25 10.85 8.23
N ASN A 117 11.18 10.10 8.86
CA ASN A 117 12.21 10.67 9.74
C ASN A 117 13.66 10.34 9.34
N ASN A 118 13.90 9.74 8.17
CA ASN A 118 15.26 9.29 7.80
C ASN A 118 15.95 10.33 6.90
N SER A 119 16.81 11.16 7.50
CA SER A 119 17.57 12.21 6.80
C SER A 119 18.50 11.65 5.71
N THR A 120 18.93 10.39 5.82
CA THR A 120 19.73 9.68 4.79
C THR A 120 18.90 9.17 3.61
N ALA A 121 17.58 8.99 3.78
CA ALA A 121 16.68 8.61 2.69
C ALA A 121 16.27 9.83 1.83
N THR A 122 16.64 11.06 2.21
CA THR A 122 16.19 12.28 1.50
C THR A 122 16.76 12.43 0.09
N ALA A 123 17.85 11.74 -0.25
CA ALA A 123 18.42 11.76 -1.60
C ALA A 123 17.69 10.81 -2.59
N HIS A 124 17.02 9.76 -2.10
CA HIS A 124 16.45 8.68 -2.94
C HIS A 124 15.09 8.15 -2.46
N GLY A 125 14.45 8.82 -1.50
CA GLY A 125 13.23 8.36 -0.84
C GLY A 125 11.98 8.61 -1.69
N VAL A 126 11.12 7.60 -1.79
CA VAL A 126 9.82 7.71 -2.47
C VAL A 126 8.92 8.67 -1.68
N LYS A 127 8.42 9.71 -2.34
CA LYS A 127 7.44 10.66 -1.79
C LYS A 127 6.30 10.82 -2.77
N TYR A 128 5.09 10.53 -2.32
CA TYR A 128 3.86 10.80 -3.05
C TYR A 128 3.32 12.17 -2.67
N SER A 129 2.83 12.89 -3.67
CA SER A 129 1.96 14.04 -3.48
C SER A 129 0.54 13.61 -3.83
N VAL A 130 -0.44 14.06 -3.05
CA VAL A 130 -1.84 13.84 -3.39
C VAL A 130 -2.16 14.67 -4.64
N VAL A 131 -2.60 14.01 -5.71
CA VAL A 131 -2.96 14.65 -6.99
C VAL A 131 -4.48 14.72 -7.20
N GLY A 132 -5.25 13.93 -6.46
CA GLY A 132 -6.70 14.02 -6.45
C GLY A 132 -7.36 13.11 -5.42
N HIS A 133 -8.65 13.33 -5.25
CA HIS A 133 -9.56 12.57 -4.41
C HIS A 133 -10.82 12.24 -5.21
N ILE A 134 -11.40 11.07 -4.94
CA ILE A 134 -12.73 10.71 -5.44
C ILE A 134 -13.61 10.57 -4.20
N TYR A 135 -14.71 11.32 -4.17
CA TYR A 135 -15.69 11.29 -3.09
C TYR A 135 -16.94 10.60 -3.60
N LEU A 136 -17.43 9.63 -2.83
CA LEU A 136 -18.69 8.96 -3.09
C LEU A 136 -19.76 9.56 -2.18
N SER A 137 -20.93 9.85 -2.76
CA SER A 137 -22.10 10.30 -2.01
C SER A 137 -22.60 9.21 -1.03
N PRO A 138 -23.26 9.60 0.07
CA PRO A 138 -23.96 8.65 0.93
C PRO A 138 -24.93 7.79 0.09
N GLY A 139 -24.79 6.46 0.16
CA GLY A 139 -25.60 5.51 -0.63
C GLY A 139 -24.99 5.08 -1.97
N GLY A 140 -23.84 5.65 -2.38
CA GLY A 140 -23.06 5.12 -3.50
C GLY A 140 -23.59 5.43 -4.91
N HIS A 141 -24.60 6.31 -5.03
CA HIS A 141 -25.26 6.58 -6.31
C HIS A 141 -24.62 7.67 -7.16
N HIS A 142 -23.70 8.44 -6.58
CA HIS A 142 -23.06 9.59 -7.21
C HIS A 142 -21.65 9.78 -6.68
N PHE A 143 -20.72 10.22 -7.53
CA PHE A 143 -19.36 10.55 -7.14
C PHE A 143 -18.91 11.88 -7.72
N ILE A 144 -18.00 12.55 -7.03
CA ILE A 144 -17.30 13.74 -7.50
C ILE A 144 -15.79 13.52 -7.36
N ALA A 145 -14.99 14.09 -8.25
CA ALA A 145 -13.54 14.04 -8.15
C ALA A 145 -12.98 15.45 -7.91
N ARG A 146 -12.01 15.58 -7.01
CA ARG A 146 -11.25 16.82 -6.78
C ARG A 146 -9.80 16.59 -7.13
N TYR A 147 -9.20 17.41 -7.97
CA TYR A 147 -7.81 17.22 -8.42
C TYR A 147 -7.04 18.54 -8.53
N PHE A 148 -5.71 18.43 -8.59
CA PHE A 148 -4.82 19.57 -8.77
C PHE A 148 -4.45 19.75 -10.26
N SER A 149 -4.27 20.99 -10.73
CA SER A 149 -3.68 21.25 -12.05
C SER A 149 -2.28 20.64 -12.18
N ALA A 150 -1.89 20.35 -13.43
CA ALA A 150 -0.58 19.80 -13.75
C ALA A 150 0.58 20.68 -13.23
N PRO A 151 1.76 20.10 -12.95
CA PRO A 151 2.89 20.84 -12.39
C PRO A 151 3.39 21.94 -13.35
N GLY A 152 3.49 23.19 -12.88
CA GLY A 152 4.10 24.29 -13.66
C GLY A 152 3.65 25.71 -13.26
N ALA A 153 2.45 25.86 -12.69
CA ALA A 153 1.95 27.12 -12.13
C ALA A 153 1.35 26.89 -10.73
N LYS A 154 0.87 27.95 -10.06
CA LYS A 154 0.18 27.85 -8.76
C LYS A 154 -0.84 26.70 -8.83
N PRO A 155 -0.77 25.69 -7.94
CA PRO A 155 -1.67 24.56 -7.98
C PRO A 155 -3.10 25.04 -7.76
N GLU A 156 -3.93 24.90 -8.79
CA GLU A 156 -5.36 25.19 -8.76
C GLU A 156 -6.10 23.88 -8.46
N ILE A 157 -7.20 23.98 -7.71
CA ILE A 157 -8.04 22.85 -7.33
C ILE A 157 -9.27 22.86 -8.23
N PHE A 158 -9.58 21.72 -8.84
CA PHE A 158 -10.72 21.54 -9.73
C PHE A 158 -11.65 20.48 -9.15
N ASP A 159 -12.96 20.70 -9.28
CA ASP A 159 -14.00 19.73 -8.97
C ASP A 159 -14.65 19.24 -10.25
N HIS A 160 -14.70 17.93 -10.44
CA HIS A 160 -15.40 17.25 -11.51
C HIS A 160 -16.62 16.51 -10.95
N ASP A 161 -17.80 16.98 -11.32
CA ASP A 161 -19.11 16.44 -10.93
C ASP A 161 -19.91 16.12 -12.20
N GLY A 162 -19.43 15.11 -12.94
CA GLY A 162 -19.99 14.66 -14.21
C GLY A 162 -20.01 15.72 -15.34
N GLY A 163 -20.86 15.50 -16.33
CA GLY A 163 -20.98 16.35 -17.53
C GLY A 163 -21.60 17.72 -17.31
N LYS A 164 -21.87 18.13 -16.06
CA LYS A 164 -22.54 19.40 -15.77
C LYS A 164 -21.69 20.63 -16.09
N ARG A 165 -20.37 20.50 -16.31
CA ARG A 165 -19.46 21.68 -16.39
C ARG A 165 -18.25 21.60 -17.33
N GLU A 166 -18.12 20.60 -18.20
CA GLU A 166 -16.93 20.45 -19.09
C GLU A 166 -15.55 20.62 -18.39
N GLY A 167 -15.46 20.43 -17.06
CA GLY A 167 -14.24 20.65 -16.27
C GLY A 167 -13.96 22.08 -15.80
N HIS A 168 -14.95 22.98 -15.78
CA HIS A 168 -14.75 24.38 -15.33
C HIS A 168 -14.52 24.55 -13.81
N VAL A 169 -13.67 25.54 -13.49
CA VAL A 169 -13.17 25.94 -12.17
C VAL A 169 -14.31 26.31 -11.20
N ILE A 170 -14.20 25.87 -9.95
CA ILE A 170 -14.95 26.44 -8.82
C ILE A 170 -13.91 27.10 -7.90
N LEU A 171 -13.97 28.43 -7.81
CA LEU A 171 -13.17 29.25 -6.89
C LEU A 171 -13.77 29.24 -5.49
#